data_AF-A0A1G1LDC6-F1
#
_entry.id   AF-A0A1G1LDC6-F1
#
_cell.length_a   1.000
_cell.length_b   1.000
_cell.length_c   1.000
_cell.angle_alpha   90.00
_cell.angle_beta   90.00
_cell.angle_gamma   90.00
#
_symmetry.space_group_name_H-M   'P 1'
#
loop_
_entity.id
_entity.type
_entity.pdbx_description
1 polymer ?
#
loop_
_entity_poly.entity_id
_entity_poly.type
_entity_poly.pdbx_seq_one_letter_code
_entity_poly.pdbx_strand_id
1 'polypeptide(L)' 'MPKRKWSEDEKKLVVLELLKGGKSASQISKERGISDALIYHWRDQVLKAIDGAFRGERTQWRI' A
#
# COMPACT_ATOMS: atom_id res chain seq x y z
N MET A 1 -20.07 7.65 -11.11
CA MET A 1 -19.76 6.25 -10.70
C MET A 1 -19.31 6.26 -9.24
N PRO A 2 -19.82 5.36 -8.37
CA PRO A 2 -19.37 5.30 -7.00
C PRO A 2 -17.88 4.91 -6.95
N LYS A 3 -17.07 5.66 -6.18
CA LYS A 3 -15.68 5.28 -5.93
C LYS A 3 -15.68 3.99 -5.11
N ARG A 4 -15.12 2.92 -5.68
CA ARG A 4 -14.83 1.69 -4.93
C ARG A 4 -13.96 2.05 -3.73
N LYS A 5 -14.36 1.63 -2.53
CA LYS A 5 -13.59 1.80 -1.30
C LYS A 5 -12.81 0.50 -1.06
N TRP A 6 -11.53 0.63 -0.73
CA TRP A 6 -10.65 -0.46 -0.34
C TRP A 6 -10.41 -0.39 1.16
N SER A 7 -10.57 -1.53 1.85
CA SER A 7 -10.25 -1.62 3.28
C SER A 7 -8.74 -1.47 3.51
N GLU A 8 -8.33 -1.17 4.74
CA GLU A 8 -6.90 -1.09 5.06
C GLU A 8 -6.20 -2.44 4.89
N ASP A 9 -6.87 -3.54 5.22
CA ASP A 9 -6.31 -4.87 5.11
C ASP A 9 -6.13 -5.31 3.66
N GLU A 10 -7.06 -4.95 2.77
CA GLU A 10 -6.91 -5.16 1.33
C GLU A 10 -5.68 -4.43 0.79
N LYS A 11 -5.47 -3.17 1.19
CA LYS A 11 -4.30 -2.39 0.78
C LYS A 11 -3.01 -3.04 1.27
N LYS A 12 -2.96 -3.46 2.54
CA LYS A 12 -1.80 -4.13 3.12
C LYS A 12 -1.48 -5.42 2.38
N LEU A 13 -2.48 -6.26 2.10
CA LEU A 13 -2.30 -7.51 1.36
C LEU A 13 -1.72 -7.27 -0.04
N VAL A 14 -2.25 -6.28 -0.77
CA VAL A 14 -1.74 -5.90 -2.10
C VAL A 14 -0.28 -5.45 -2.04
N VAL A 15 0.06 -4.59 -1.08
CA VAL A 15 1.44 -4.11 -0.93
C VAL A 15 2.37 -5.25 -0.53
N LEU A 16 1.98 -6.12 0.39
CA LEU A 16 2.79 -7.29 0.80
C LEU A 16 3.01 -8.27 -0.37
N GLU A 17 1.98 -8.52 -1.19
CA GLU A 17 2.09 -9.36 -2.38
C GLU A 17 3.08 -8.77 -3.39
N LEU A 18 3.06 -7.45 -3.60
CA LEU A 18 4.03 -6.75 -4.43
C LEU A 18 5.46 -6.85 -3.86
N LEU A 19 5.63 -6.59 -2.55
CA LEU A 19 6.95 -6.59 -1.89
C LEU A 19 7.56 -7.98 -1.79
N LYS A 20 6.74 -9.04 -1.76
CA LYS A 20 7.20 -10.43 -1.84
C LYS A 20 7.95 -10.70 -3.17
N GLY A 21 7.73 -9.89 -4.20
CA GLY A 21 8.46 -9.96 -5.48
C GLY A 21 8.04 -11.10 -6.41
N GLY A 22 7.08 -11.94 -6.01
CA GLY A 22 6.58 -13.05 -6.84
C GLY A 22 5.64 -12.62 -7.97
N LYS A 23 5.09 -11.40 -7.91
CA LYS A 23 4.24 -10.81 -8.93
C LYS A 23 4.59 -9.34 -9.14
N SER A 24 4.53 -8.89 -10.40
CA SER A 24 4.60 -7.48 -10.75
C SER A 24 3.29 -6.74 -10.42
N ALA A 25 3.34 -5.41 -10.31
CA ALA A 25 2.15 -4.59 -10.11
C ALA A 25 1.10 -4.81 -11.20
N SER A 26 1.52 -5.01 -12.46
CA SER A 26 0.62 -5.26 -13.59
C SER A 26 -0.12 -6.60 -13.46
N GLN A 27 0.54 -7.65 -12.95
CA GLN A 27 -0.12 -8.93 -12.68
C GLN A 27 -1.17 -8.78 -11.57
N ILE A 28 -0.81 -8.13 -10.45
CA ILE A 28 -1.72 -7.88 -9.32
C ILE A 28 -2.92 -7.03 -9.77
N SER A 29 -2.67 -6.03 -10.60
CA SER A 29 -3.66 -5.14 -11.20
C SER A 29 -4.71 -5.89 -12.00
N LYS A 30 -4.26 -6.77 -12.91
CA LYS A 30 -5.14 -7.63 -13.72
C LYS A 30 -5.97 -8.60 -12.86
N GLU A 31 -5.36 -9.22 -11.86
CA GLU A 31 -6.04 -10.20 -11.01
C GLU A 31 -7.10 -9.57 -10.10
N ARG A 32 -6.84 -8.37 -9.56
CA ARG A 32 -7.68 -7.75 -8.54
C ARG A 32 -8.58 -6.63 -9.07
N GLY A 33 -8.38 -6.20 -10.32
CA GLY A 33 -9.08 -5.05 -10.90
C GLY A 33 -8.69 -3.72 -10.23
N ILE A 34 -7.40 -3.56 -9.90
CA ILE A 34 -6.82 -2.39 -9.24
C ILE A 34 -5.85 -1.74 -10.22
N SER A 35 -5.83 -0.41 -10.35
CA SER A 35 -4.84 0.22 -11.23
C SER A 35 -3.42 0.13 -10.65
N ASP A 36 -2.43 -0.06 -11.51
CA ASP A 36 -1.00 -0.08 -11.17
C ASP A 36 -0.59 1.16 -10.37
N ALA A 37 -1.09 2.34 -10.79
CA ALA A 37 -0.84 3.61 -10.10
C ALA A 37 -1.32 3.60 -8.64
N LEU A 38 -2.47 2.98 -8.37
CA LEU A 38 -3.02 2.89 -7.02
C LEU A 38 -2.21 1.92 -6.15
N ILE A 39 -1.72 0.83 -6.74
CA ILE A 39 -0.84 -0.13 -6.08
C ILE A 39 0.47 0.56 -5.65
N TYR A 40 1.11 1.31 -6.56
CA TYR A 40 2.33 2.05 -6.25
C TYR A 40 2.11 3.14 -5.21
N HIS A 41 0.98 3.86 -5.29
CA HIS A 41 0.62 4.84 -4.28
C HIS A 41 0.56 4.24 -2.87
N TRP A 42 -0.05 3.06 -2.71
CA TRP A 42 -0.09 2.37 -1.41
C TRP A 42 1.27 1.87 -0.96
N ARG A 43 2.09 1.34 -1.89
CA ARG A 43 3.47 0.94 -1.58
C ARG A 43 4.26 2.12 -1.01
N ASP A 44 4.19 3.28 -1.66
CA ASP A 44 4.95 4.47 -1.26
C ASP A 44 4.49 4.99 0.10
N GLN A 45 3.18 4.95 0.39
CA GLN A 45 2.65 5.27 1.72
C GLN A 45 3.20 4.32 2.81
N VAL A 46 3.23 3.03 2.54
CA VAL A 46 3.76 2.02 3.47
C VAL A 46 5.27 2.20 3.67
N LEU A 47 6.05 2.36 2.61
CA LEU A 47 7.49 2.56 2.70
C LEU A 47 7.84 3.84 3.48
N LYS A 48 7.09 4.93 3.26
CA LYS A 48 7.24 6.17 4.03
C LYS A 48 6.93 5.96 5.51
N ALA A 49 5.87 5.22 5.85
CA ALA A 49 5.53 4.91 7.23
C ALA A 49 6.61 4.05 7.91
N ILE A 50 7.17 3.09 7.18
CA ILE A 50 8.28 2.24 7.64
C ILE A 50 9.55 3.09 7.89
N ASP A 51 9.92 3.96 6.94
CA ASP A 51 11.08 4.87 7.10
C ASP A 51 10.91 5.79 8.31
N GLY A 52 9.72 6.37 8.50
CA GLY A 52 9.41 7.19 9.68
C GLY A 52 9.52 6.41 11.01
N ALA A 53 9.06 5.15 11.03
CA ALA A 53 9.20 4.27 12.19
C ALA A 53 10.67 3.98 12.51
N PHE A 54 11.52 3.77 11.49
CA PHE A 54 12.96 3.57 11.67
C PHE A 54 13.70 4.83 12.12
N ARG A 55 13.26 6.02 11.72
CA ARG A 55 13.82 7.30 12.16
C ARG A 55 13.49 7.64 13.62
N GLY A 56 12.66 6.85 14.29
CA GLY A 56 12.24 7.13 15.66
C GLY A 56 11.27 8.31 15.78
N GLU A 57 10.71 8.78 14.65
CA GLU A 57 9.63 9.75 14.60
C GLU A 57 8.34 9.07 15.06
N ARG A 58 8.23 8.76 16.35
CA ARG A 58 6.93 8.50 16.94
C ARG A 58 6.14 9.79 16.82
N THR A 59 5.21 9.84 15.86
CA THR A 59 4.22 10.90 15.76
C THR A 59 3.50 11.00 17.10
N GLN A 60 3.96 11.94 17.93
CA GLN A 60 3.34 12.30 19.18
C GLN A 60 2.01 12.94 18.83
N TRP A 61 0.93 12.14 18.85
CA TRP A 61 -0.41 12.67 18.95
C TRP A 61 -0.50 13.38 20.30
N ARG A 62 -0.45 14.70 20.26
CA ARG A 62 -0.72 15.56 21.43
C ARG A 62 -2.23 15.52 21.67
N ILE A 63 -2.60 14.92 22.80
CA ILE A 63 -3.88 15.12 23.50
C ILE A 63 -4.10 16.59 23.82
#